data_AF-A0A0B2VFW1-F1
#
_entry.id   AF-A0A0B2VFW1-F1
#
_cell.length_a   1.000
_cell.length_b   1.000
_cell.length_c   1.000
_cell.angle_alpha   90.00
_cell.angle_beta   90.00
_cell.angle_gamma   90.00
#
_symmetry.space_group_name_H-M   'P 1'
#
loop_
_entity.id
_entity.type
_entity.pdbx_description
1 polymer ?
#
loop_
_entity_poly.entity_id
_entity_poly.type
_entity_poly.pdbx_seq_one_letter_code
_entity_poly.pdbx_strand_id
1 'polypeptide(L)'
;MAVMGAIDIATLLVGIIAGYFSIVGASACTCPTLMTICGSCVMGFWSTYCGICIYLGINRCGDVYGAAFMEAIFKGYRTWLFMVIPIGFGLCVLLFGPTMYYSSDLGTWFFELDPTSQLVS
;
A
#
# COMPACT_ATOMS: atom_id res chain seq x y z
N MET A 1 9.62 1.27 13.54
CA MET A 1 10.07 2.51 12.89
C MET A 1 10.75 2.22 11.55
N ALA A 2 11.89 1.51 11.51
CA ALA A 2 12.59 1.21 10.25
C ALA A 2 11.72 0.53 9.17
N VAL A 3 10.87 -0.43 9.57
CA VAL A 3 9.99 -1.16 8.64
C VAL A 3 8.96 -0.26 7.97
N MET A 4 8.35 0.68 8.71
CA MET A 4 7.42 1.65 8.10
C MET A 4 8.14 2.57 7.14
N GLY A 5 9.32 3.08 7.51
CA GLY A 5 10.11 3.94 6.63
C GLY A 5 10.50 3.23 5.33
N ALA A 6 10.86 1.95 5.39
CA ALA A 6 11.15 1.16 4.20
C ALA A 6 9.91 0.99 3.29
N ILE A 7 8.74 0.77 3.88
CA ILE A 7 7.48 0.64 3.13
C ILE A 7 7.06 1.99 2.54
N ASP A 8 7.27 3.09 3.26
CA ASP A 8 6.97 4.45 2.78
C ASP A 8 7.88 4.87 1.61
N ILE A 9 9.16 4.49 1.65
CA ILE A 9 10.05 4.65 0.50
C ILE A 9 9.55 3.79 -0.69
N ALA A 10 9.11 2.55 -0.43
CA ALA A 10 8.57 1.69 -1.47
C ALA A 10 7.28 2.24 -2.10
N THR A 11 6.35 2.79 -1.31
CA THR A 11 5.12 3.44 -1.82
C THR A 11 5.47 4.68 -2.66
N LEU A 12 6.43 5.50 -2.22
CA LEU A 12 6.88 6.67 -2.97
C LEU A 12 7.50 6.29 -4.33
N LEU A 13 8.27 5.20 -4.40
CA LEU A 13 8.82 4.71 -5.66
C LEU A 13 7.70 4.36 -6.65
N VAL A 14 6.62 3.72 -6.19
CA VAL A 14 5.46 3.43 -7.04
C VAL A 14 4.71 4.72 -7.42
N GLY A 15 4.67 5.72 -6.53
CA GLY A 15 4.13 7.05 -6.82
C GLY A 15 4.89 7.80 -7.92
N ILE A 16 6.23 7.69 -7.98
CA ILE A 16 7.05 8.28 -9.06
C ILE A 16 6.70 7.65 -10.41
N ILE A 17 6.49 6.33 -10.43
CA ILE A 17 6.08 5.61 -11.65
C ILE A 17 4.67 6.05 -12.09
N ALA A 18 3.75 6.24 -11.15
CA ALA A 18 2.43 6.81 -11.42
C ALA A 18 2.52 8.23 -12.01
N GLY A 19 3.40 9.08 -11.46
CA GLY A 19 3.66 10.42 -11.99
C GLY A 19 4.24 10.40 -13.40
N TYR A 20 5.11 9.45 -13.71
CA TYR A 20 5.61 9.24 -15.08
C TYR A 20 4.48 8.87 -16.05
N PHE A 21 3.59 7.95 -15.65
CA PHE A 21 2.42 7.60 -16.44
C PHE A 21 1.48 8.80 -16.68
N SER A 22 1.33 9.68 -15.68
CA SER A 22 0.56 10.92 -15.79
C SER A 22 1.13 11.89 -16.83
N ILE A 23 2.46 12.08 -16.85
CA ILE A 23 3.13 13.01 -17.79
C ILE A 23 3.10 12.48 -19.22
N VAL A 24 3.27 11.16 -19.41
CA VAL A 24 3.26 10.55 -20.74
C VAL A 24 1.84 10.46 -21.31
N GLY A 25 0.79 10.62 -20.49
CA GLY A 25 -0.59 10.36 -20.90
C GLY A 25 -0.80 8.90 -21.30
N ALA A 26 0.02 8.00 -20.77
CA ALA A 26 -0.02 6.59 -21.13
C ALA A 26 -1.28 5.95 -20.54
N SER A 27 -2.26 5.73 -21.42
CA SER A 27 -3.42 4.90 -21.16
C SER A 27 -3.05 3.40 -21.23
N ALA A 28 -3.95 2.54 -20.74
CA ALA A 28 -3.82 1.09 -20.62
C ALA A 28 -3.28 0.35 -21.87
N CYS A 29 -3.25 1.02 -23.03
CA CYS A 29 -2.84 0.48 -24.31
C CYS A 29 -1.32 0.47 -24.55
N THR A 30 -0.50 1.25 -23.81
CA THR A 30 0.95 1.35 -24.11
C THR A 30 1.78 0.28 -23.40
N CYS A 31 1.50 -0.01 -22.12
CA CYS A 31 2.18 -1.03 -21.31
C CYS A 31 1.23 -1.64 -20.25
N PRO A 32 0.32 -2.55 -20.62
CA PRO A 32 -0.69 -3.10 -19.71
C PRO A 32 -0.07 -3.89 -18.54
N THR A 33 1.03 -4.60 -18.79
CA THR A 33 1.73 -5.41 -17.77
C THR A 33 2.33 -4.55 -16.66
N LEU A 34 2.97 -3.42 -17.01
CA LEU A 34 3.58 -2.52 -16.03
C LEU A 34 2.51 -1.88 -15.14
N MET A 35 1.36 -1.51 -15.73
CA MET A 35 0.28 -0.86 -15.01
C MET A 35 -0.41 -1.78 -14.01
N THR A 36 -0.68 -3.04 -14.40
CA THR A 36 -1.24 -4.06 -13.50
C THR A 36 -0.28 -4.40 -12.34
N ILE A 37 1.02 -4.51 -12.61
CA ILE A 37 2.04 -4.73 -11.57
C ILE A 37 2.08 -3.54 -10.60
N CYS A 38 2.16 -2.32 -11.12
CA CYS A 38 2.16 -1.12 -10.29
C CYS A 38 0.89 -0.99 -9.44
N GLY A 39 -0.28 -1.22 -10.01
CA GLY A 39 -1.56 -1.14 -9.28
C GLY A 39 -1.66 -2.15 -8.14
N SER A 40 -1.17 -3.38 -8.35
CA SER A 40 -1.11 -4.41 -7.31
C SER A 40 -0.13 -4.03 -6.20
N CYS A 41 1.02 -3.47 -6.56
CA CYS A 41 2.03 -2.97 -5.62
C CYS A 41 1.50 -1.79 -4.79
N VAL A 42 0.80 -0.82 -5.39
CA VAL A 42 0.17 0.29 -4.67
C VAL A 42 -0.74 -0.25 -3.56
N MET A 43 -1.67 -1.14 -3.92
CA MET A 43 -2.63 -1.68 -2.96
C MET A 43 -1.96 -2.51 -1.85
N GLY A 44 -0.99 -3.35 -2.21
CA GLY A 44 -0.24 -4.14 -1.23
C GLY A 44 0.54 -3.28 -0.25
N PHE A 45 1.32 -2.31 -0.75
CA PHE A 45 2.12 -1.44 0.11
C PHE A 45 1.26 -0.47 0.95
N TRP A 46 0.19 0.07 0.38
CA TRP A 46 -0.71 0.97 1.11
C TRP A 46 -1.45 0.27 2.24
N SER A 47 -1.95 -0.94 1.99
CA SER A 47 -2.60 -1.76 3.01
C SER A 47 -1.64 -2.11 4.16
N THR A 48 -0.41 -2.49 3.81
CA THR A 48 0.64 -2.78 4.80
C THR A 48 0.96 -1.55 5.65
N TYR A 49 1.13 -0.39 5.02
CA TYR A 49 1.41 0.87 5.69
C TYR A 49 0.35 1.18 6.76
N CYS A 50 -0.94 1.13 6.38
CA CYS A 50 -2.06 1.39 7.29
C CYS A 50 -2.03 0.45 8.51
N GLY A 51 -1.77 -0.84 8.29
CA GLY A 51 -1.68 -1.82 9.38
C GLY A 51 -0.57 -1.49 10.38
N ILE A 52 0.60 -1.06 9.89
CA ILE A 52 1.73 -0.74 10.78
C ILE A 52 1.54 0.63 11.46
N CYS A 53 0.85 1.59 10.83
CA CYS A 53 0.48 2.86 11.46
C CYS A 53 -0.44 2.66 12.66
N ILE A 54 -1.47 1.81 12.54
CA ILE A 54 -2.37 1.47 13.65
C ILE A 54 -1.56 0.85 14.79
N TYR A 55 -0.66 -0.08 14.47
CA TYR A 55 0.21 -0.71 15.45
C TYR A 55 1.09 0.30 16.18
N LEU A 56 1.65 1.28 15.47
CA LEU A 56 2.43 2.36 16.10
C LEU A 56 1.56 3.22 17.02
N GLY A 57 0.34 3.54 16.60
CA GLY A 57 -0.63 4.27 17.43
C GLY A 57 -0.91 3.54 18.74
N ILE A 58 -1.17 2.23 18.68
CA ILE A 58 -1.35 1.39 19.87
C ILE A 58 -0.09 1.39 20.74
N ASN A 59 1.09 1.29 20.13
CA ASN A 59 2.37 1.35 20.82
C ASN A 59 2.64 2.75 21.45
N ARG A 60 1.98 3.82 21.01
CA ARG A 60 2.07 5.13 21.67
C ARG A 60 1.05 5.29 22.77
N CYS A 61 -0.18 4.81 22.57
CA CYS A 61 -1.19 4.78 23.61
C CYS A 61 -0.74 3.93 24.80
N GLY A 62 -0.16 2.75 24.58
CA GLY A 62 0.31 1.87 25.65
C GLY A 62 1.42 2.48 26.53
N ASP A 63 2.24 3.36 25.96
CA ASP A 63 3.27 4.11 26.71
C ASP A 63 2.63 5.16 27.65
N VAL A 64 1.50 5.75 27.23
CA VAL A 64 0.75 6.76 28.00
C VAL A 64 -0.11 6.13 29.11
N TYR A 65 -0.74 4.98 28.87
CA TYR A 65 -1.60 4.29 29.86
C TYR A 65 -0.83 3.49 30.91
N GLY A 66 0.49 3.30 30.72
CA GLY A 66 1.39 2.70 31.70
C GLY A 66 2.04 1.39 31.24
N ALA A 67 3.33 1.24 31.57
CA ALA A 67 4.21 0.16 31.10
C ALA A 67 3.71 -1.28 31.40
N ALA A 68 2.82 -1.47 32.38
CA ALA A 68 2.29 -2.79 32.74
C ALA A 68 1.38 -3.41 31.67
N PHE A 69 0.58 -2.60 30.97
CA PHE A 69 -0.28 -3.07 29.88
C PHE A 69 0.55 -3.41 28.63
N MET A 70 1.57 -2.61 28.37
CA MET A 70 2.57 -2.86 27.33
C MET A 70 3.40 -4.11 27.60
N GLU A 71 3.87 -4.34 28.82
CA GLU A 71 4.59 -5.58 29.16
C GLU A 71 3.72 -6.83 28.99
N ALA A 72 2.41 -6.75 29.20
CA ALA A 72 1.50 -7.89 29.00
C ALA A 72 1.28 -8.24 27.52
N ILE A 73 1.23 -7.23 26.63
CA ILE A 73 0.96 -7.43 25.19
C ILE A 73 2.26 -7.58 24.37
N PHE A 74 3.31 -6.83 24.71
CA PHE A 74 4.51 -6.62 23.90
C PHE A 74 5.79 -7.26 24.46
N LYS A 75 5.70 -8.18 25.44
CA LYS A 75 6.90 -8.87 25.93
C LYS A 75 7.54 -9.76 24.85
N GLY A 76 8.77 -9.42 24.47
CA GLY A 76 9.66 -10.25 23.67
C GLY A 76 9.23 -10.43 22.21
N TYR A 77 9.34 -11.66 21.71
CA TYR A 77 9.17 -12.04 20.31
C TYR A 77 7.76 -11.79 19.73
N ARG A 78 6.73 -11.62 20.57
CA ARG A 78 5.33 -11.44 20.13
C ARG A 78 5.13 -10.18 19.30
N THR A 79 5.90 -9.13 19.59
CA THR A 79 5.96 -7.87 18.83
C THR A 79 6.34 -8.09 17.37
N TRP A 80 7.23 -9.04 17.11
CA TRP A 80 7.64 -9.42 15.75
C TRP A 80 6.54 -10.21 15.04
N LEU A 81 5.88 -11.14 15.74
CA LEU A 81 4.70 -11.85 15.24
C LEU A 81 3.59 -10.89 14.81
N PHE A 82 3.30 -9.88 15.62
CA PHE A 82 2.28 -8.88 15.29
C PHE A 82 2.66 -8.01 14.10
N MET A 83 3.94 -7.74 13.86
CA MET A 83 4.41 -7.06 12.65
C MET A 83 4.32 -7.91 11.39
N VAL A 84 4.46 -9.24 11.51
CA VAL A 84 4.33 -10.15 10.36
C VAL A 84 2.89 -10.20 9.85
N ILE A 85 1.88 -9.97 10.70
CA ILE A 85 0.46 -9.98 10.31
C ILE A 85 0.14 -8.94 9.22
N PRO A 86 0.39 -7.63 9.40
CA PRO A 86 0.09 -6.63 8.37
C PRO A 86 0.97 -6.80 7.12
N ILE A 87 2.22 -7.27 7.27
CA ILE A 87 3.10 -7.57 6.12
C ILE A 87 2.56 -8.74 5.31
N GLY A 88 2.15 -9.81 5.99
CA GLY A 88 1.53 -10.97 5.36
C GLY A 88 0.20 -10.63 4.71
N PHE A 89 -0.62 -9.81 5.36
CA PHE A 89 -1.87 -9.33 4.80
C PHE A 89 -1.63 -8.50 3.52
N GLY A 90 -0.67 -7.57 3.55
CA GLY A 90 -0.30 -6.79 2.39
C GLY A 90 0.27 -7.62 1.24
N LEU A 91 1.07 -8.65 1.54
CA LEU A 91 1.54 -9.62 0.54
C LEU A 91 0.39 -10.43 -0.08
N CYS A 92 -0.58 -10.87 0.73
CA CYS A 92 -1.77 -11.54 0.22
C CYS A 92 -2.59 -10.62 -0.68
N VAL A 93 -2.75 -9.35 -0.31
CA VAL A 93 -3.43 -8.34 -1.15
C VAL A 93 -2.63 -8.05 -2.42
N LEU A 94 -1.30 -8.08 -2.37
CA LEU A 94 -0.44 -7.89 -3.55
C LEU A 94 -0.58 -9.06 -4.55
N LEU A 95 -0.71 -10.30 -4.06
CA LEU A 95 -0.76 -11.49 -4.91
C LEU A 95 -2.18 -11.86 -5.37
N PHE A 96 -3.20 -11.64 -4.54
CA PHE A 96 -4.58 -12.08 -4.77
C PHE A 96 -5.61 -10.94 -4.79
N GLY A 97 -5.18 -9.71 -4.51
CA GLY A 97 -6.09 -8.57 -4.42
C GLY A 97 -6.51 -8.03 -5.80
N PRO A 98 -7.62 -7.27 -5.84
CA PRO A 98 -8.04 -6.56 -7.04
C PRO A 98 -6.98 -5.52 -7.43
N THR A 99 -6.55 -5.55 -8.68
CA THR A 99 -5.54 -4.64 -9.21
C THR A 99 -6.19 -3.30 -9.54
N MET A 100 -5.61 -2.20 -9.05
CA MET A 100 -6.04 -0.87 -9.47
C MET A 100 -5.52 -0.53 -10.86
N TYR A 101 -6.33 0.18 -11.64
CA TYR A 101 -5.95 0.72 -12.94
C TYR A 101 -5.82 2.23 -12.85
N TYR A 102 -4.72 2.75 -13.41
CA TYR A 102 -4.47 4.19 -13.43
C TYR A 102 -5.15 4.81 -14.65
N SER A 103 -5.99 5.83 -14.43
CA SER A 103 -6.56 6.64 -15.52
C SER A 103 -5.81 7.97 -15.59
N SER A 104 -5.19 8.24 -16.72
CA SER A 104 -4.45 9.49 -16.99
C SER A 104 -5.37 10.70 -17.08
N ASP A 105 -6.62 10.53 -17.51
CA ASP A 105 -7.59 11.64 -17.65
C ASP A 105 -8.01 12.24 -16.31
N LEU A 106 -8.11 11.39 -15.29
CA LEU A 106 -8.54 11.77 -13.95
C LEU A 106 -7.36 11.87 -12.98
N GLY A 107 -6.17 11.39 -13.37
CA GLY A 107 -4.97 11.37 -12.55
C GLY A 107 -5.05 10.48 -11.32
N THR A 108 -6.02 9.56 -11.27
CA THR A 108 -6.33 8.73 -10.10
C THR A 108 -6.41 7.24 -10.43
N TRP A 109 -6.27 6.42 -9.39
CA TRP A 109 -6.37 4.97 -9.46
C TRP A 109 -7.82 4.52 -9.21
N PHE A 110 -8.35 3.68 -10.10
CA PHE A 110 -9.71 3.14 -10.00
C PHE A 110 -9.71 1.61 -9.88
N PHE A 111 -10.74 1.09 -9.21
CA PHE A 111 -10.98 -0.36 -9.09
C PHE A 111 -11.82 -0.92 -10.24
N GLU A 112 -12.59 -0.08 -10.92
CA GLU A 112 -13.33 -0.43 -12.15
C GLU A 112 -12.64 0.23 -13.36
N LEU A 113 -12.39 -0.56 -14.42
CA LEU A 113 -12.17 0.00 -15.75
C LEU A 113 -13.53 0.51 -16.23
N ASP A 114 -13.68 1.83 -16.33
CA ASP A 114 -14.83 2.40 -17.02
C ASP A 114 -14.64 2.19 -18.55
N PRO A 115 -15.52 1.41 -19.22
CA PRO A 115 -15.39 1.12 -20.65
C PRO A 115 -15.57 2.37 -21.54
N THR A 116 -16.05 3.50 -20.99
CA THR A 116 -16.24 4.75 -21.73
C THR A 116 -14.94 5.50 -22.04
N SER A 117 -13.85 5.23 -21.31
CA SER A 117 -12.53 5.83 -21.56
C SER A 117 -11.84 5.35 -22.84
N GLN A 118 -12.32 4.27 -23.46
CA GLN A 118 -11.81 3.75 -24.75
C GLN A 118 -12.56 4.32 -25.97
N LEU A 119 -13.65 5.08 -25.77
CA LEU A 119 -14.52 5.56 -26.86
C LEU A 119 -14.33 7.04 -27.22
N VAL A 120 -13.43 7.75 -26.53
CA VAL A 120 -13.18 9.20 -26.73
C VAL A 120 -11.78 9.49 -27.30
N SER A 121 -10.92 8.48 -27.50
CA SER A 121 -9.64 8.62 -28.21
C SER A 121 -9.76 8.27 -29.69
#